data_AF-A0A3D3W684-F1
#
_entry.id   AF-A0A3D3W684-F1
#
_cell.length_a   1.000
_cell.length_b   1.000
_cell.length_c   1.000
_cell.angle_alpha   90.00
_cell.angle_beta   90.00
_cell.angle_gamma   90.00
#
_symmetry.space_group_name_H-M   'P 1'
#
loop_
_entity.id
_entity.type
_entity.pdbx_description
1 polymer ?
#
loop_
_entity_poly.entity_id
_entity_poly.type
_entity_poly.pdbx_seq_one_letter_code
_entity_poly.pdbx_strand_id
1 'polypeptide(L)'
;MEPSSDAVASDVPQAEAGADDVTAEPAQAAGPPWYQQWFFSNTAAYEVNRGGYTTLNFIPSIGTTLLGILCGQLLLSSEKRALEKLGLLVALAAGCFVLGVAAHMTVCPIVKRIWTPSWVLFSGGYVIAMLAVFYLLFDILPLRLLAFPLVVVGTNSILIYMLGQTVSGWVREQVVRVHFTGVIENVLGPKALDPQWYAPVTLSTATFLVYWLFLLWLYRQKIFLRI
;
A
#
# COMPACT_ATOMS: atom_id res chain seq x y z
N MET A 1 -1.85 38.68 -83.42
CA MET A 1 -2.45 40.00 -83.69
C MET A 1 -3.67 40.10 -82.79
N GLU A 2 -3.48 40.55 -81.55
CA GLU A 2 -4.55 41.19 -80.78
C GLU A 2 -4.69 42.64 -81.29
N PRO A 3 -5.83 43.36 -81.13
CA PRO A 3 -6.58 43.48 -79.85
C PRO A 3 -8.11 43.76 -79.89
N SER A 4 -8.72 43.80 -78.69
CA SER A 4 -9.86 44.62 -78.19
C SER A 4 -11.26 44.39 -78.80
N SER A 5 -12.41 44.50 -78.12
CA SER A 5 -12.87 44.90 -76.77
C SER A 5 -14.36 44.48 -76.67
N ASP A 6 -14.92 44.52 -75.46
CA ASP A 6 -16.36 44.60 -75.09
C ASP A 6 -16.81 43.37 -74.26
N ALA A 7 -16.68 43.45 -72.93
CA ALA A 7 -17.63 44.10 -72.00
C ALA A 7 -18.88 43.25 -71.76
N VAL A 8 -18.85 42.37 -70.75
CA VAL A 8 -19.99 42.13 -69.86
C VAL A 8 -19.43 41.82 -68.46
N ALA A 9 -19.55 42.83 -67.59
CA ALA A 9 -19.58 42.67 -66.16
C ALA A 9 -20.94 42.11 -65.76
N SER A 10 -20.96 41.15 -64.82
CA SER A 10 -22.16 40.87 -64.03
C SER A 10 -21.76 40.32 -62.67
N ASP A 11 -21.71 41.26 -61.73
CA ASP A 11 -22.21 41.18 -60.35
C ASP A 11 -21.74 40.03 -59.46
N VAL A 12 -20.68 40.36 -58.73
CA VAL A 12 -20.49 39.97 -57.33
C VAL A 12 -21.50 40.74 -56.47
N PRO A 13 -22.34 40.08 -55.65
CA PRO A 13 -22.87 40.67 -54.45
C PRO A 13 -21.96 40.29 -53.27
N GLN A 14 -21.19 41.26 -52.80
CA GLN A 14 -20.73 41.33 -51.41
C GLN A 14 -21.83 41.99 -50.55
N ALA A 15 -21.80 41.66 -49.26
CA ALA A 15 -22.74 41.99 -48.17
C ALA A 15 -23.88 40.96 -48.06
N GLU A 16 -24.08 40.26 -46.94
CA GLU A 16 -24.10 40.81 -45.58
C GLU A 16 -23.29 40.00 -44.57
N ALA A 17 -22.67 40.75 -43.65
CA ALA A 17 -22.04 40.27 -42.45
C ALA A 17 -23.09 39.66 -41.51
N GLY A 18 -23.17 38.34 -41.48
CA GLY A 18 -23.68 37.59 -40.35
C GLY A 18 -22.50 37.25 -39.44
N ALA A 19 -22.33 38.04 -38.39
CA ALA A 19 -21.52 37.68 -37.24
C ALA A 19 -22.00 36.35 -36.65
N ASP A 20 -21.13 35.70 -35.88
CA ASP A 20 -21.41 34.57 -34.96
C ASP A 20 -20.90 33.18 -35.37
N ASP A 21 -19.66 33.06 -35.86
CA ASP A 21 -18.95 31.77 -35.79
C ASP A 21 -17.45 31.88 -35.44
N VAL A 22 -17.13 32.75 -34.50
CA VAL A 22 -15.79 32.81 -33.87
C VAL A 22 -15.95 33.07 -32.37
N THR A 23 -16.12 32.00 -31.60
CA THR A 23 -15.57 31.75 -30.25
C THR A 23 -16.36 30.62 -29.58
N ALA A 24 -16.27 29.41 -30.11
CA ALA A 24 -16.44 28.25 -29.24
C ALA A 24 -15.13 28.11 -28.44
N GLU A 25 -15.02 28.84 -27.32
CA GLU A 25 -14.06 28.48 -26.28
C GLU A 25 -14.21 26.98 -26.04
N PRO A 26 -13.13 26.18 -25.97
CA PRO A 26 -13.26 24.82 -25.52
C PRO A 26 -13.88 24.91 -24.13
N ALA A 27 -15.10 24.40 -23.98
CA ALA A 27 -15.82 24.41 -22.72
C ALA A 27 -14.82 24.02 -21.64
N GLN A 28 -14.45 24.98 -20.80
CA GLN A 28 -13.52 24.77 -19.71
C GLN A 28 -14.18 23.69 -18.86
N ALA A 29 -13.76 22.44 -19.07
CA ALA A 29 -14.22 21.32 -18.30
C ALA A 29 -13.98 21.75 -16.87
N ALA A 30 -15.07 21.98 -16.12
CA ALA A 30 -15.00 22.56 -14.79
C ALA A 30 -13.87 21.83 -14.07
N GLY A 31 -12.80 22.58 -13.77
CA GLY A 31 -11.61 21.99 -13.18
C GLY A 31 -12.04 21.14 -11.99
N PRO A 32 -11.31 20.05 -11.69
CA PRO A 32 -11.62 19.28 -10.49
C PRO A 32 -11.77 20.27 -9.33
N PRO A 33 -12.81 20.13 -8.48
CA PRO A 33 -13.14 21.08 -7.42
C PRO A 33 -11.88 21.60 -6.72
N TRP A 34 -11.88 22.87 -6.28
CA TRP A 34 -10.69 23.54 -5.75
C TRP A 34 -9.89 22.70 -4.73
N TYR A 35 -10.58 21.89 -3.91
CA TYR A 35 -9.96 20.96 -2.96
C TYR A 35 -9.22 19.81 -3.65
N GLN A 36 -9.77 19.24 -4.72
CA GLN A 36 -9.16 18.15 -5.46
C GLN A 36 -7.93 18.62 -6.25
N GLN A 37 -7.96 19.84 -6.75
CA GLN A 37 -6.82 20.48 -7.42
C GLN A 37 -5.66 20.77 -6.46
N TRP A 38 -5.97 21.22 -5.23
CA TRP A 38 -4.94 21.55 -4.24
C TRP A 38 -4.36 20.31 -3.53
N PHE A 39 -5.17 19.28 -3.27
CA PHE A 39 -4.73 18.10 -2.51
C PHE A 39 -4.29 16.91 -3.38
N PHE A 40 -4.85 16.73 -4.58
CA PHE A 40 -4.75 15.45 -5.30
C PHE A 40 -4.41 15.53 -6.80
N SER A 41 -4.50 16.70 -7.44
CA SER A 41 -4.27 16.82 -8.88
C SER A 41 -3.49 18.08 -9.23
N ASN A 42 -2.18 17.92 -9.38
CA ASN A 42 -1.39 18.85 -10.16
C ASN A 42 -1.45 18.42 -11.63
N THR A 43 -1.85 19.31 -12.53
CA THR A 43 -1.90 19.05 -13.97
C THR A 43 -0.52 19.09 -14.63
N ALA A 44 0.48 19.65 -13.94
CA ALA A 44 1.88 19.65 -14.36
C ALA A 44 2.59 18.35 -13.93
N ALA A 45 3.38 17.78 -14.83
CA ALA A 45 4.21 16.61 -14.53
C ALA A 45 5.23 16.92 -13.42
N TYR A 46 5.32 16.06 -12.40
CA TYR A 46 6.29 16.23 -11.31
C TYR A 46 7.71 15.96 -11.81
N GLU A 47 8.48 17.02 -12.09
CA GLU A 47 9.85 16.92 -12.61
C GLU A 47 10.87 16.44 -11.55
N VAL A 48 10.71 16.88 -10.29
CA VAL A 48 11.68 16.63 -9.21
C VAL A 48 11.44 15.29 -8.49
N ASN A 49 10.18 14.86 -8.36
CA ASN A 49 9.82 13.63 -7.65
C ASN A 49 8.87 12.79 -8.51
N ARG A 50 9.44 11.92 -9.35
CA ARG A 50 8.69 11.03 -10.27
C ARG A 50 7.67 10.14 -9.54
N GLY A 51 7.81 9.97 -8.23
CA GLY A 51 6.87 9.24 -7.37
C GLY A 51 5.63 10.03 -6.94
N GLY A 52 5.56 11.35 -7.15
CA GLY A 52 4.41 12.18 -6.79
C GLY A 52 4.20 12.35 -5.28
N TYR A 53 5.21 12.11 -4.45
CA TYR A 53 5.10 12.25 -2.99
C TYR A 53 4.90 13.71 -2.59
N THR A 54 3.73 14.02 -2.03
CA THR A 54 3.35 15.33 -1.51
C THR A 54 3.74 15.48 -0.04
N THR A 55 4.19 16.68 0.34
CA THR A 55 4.59 17.01 1.72
C THR A 55 3.43 16.87 2.71
N LEU A 56 2.18 17.03 2.25
CA LEU A 56 0.96 16.95 3.06
C LEU A 56 0.60 15.55 3.60
N ASN A 57 1.34 14.51 3.23
CA ASN A 57 1.08 13.13 3.68
C ASN A 57 1.25 12.91 5.20
N PHE A 58 1.80 13.88 5.93
CA PHE A 58 1.89 13.80 7.39
C PHE A 58 0.49 13.81 8.07
N ILE A 59 -0.49 14.53 7.53
CA ILE A 59 -1.86 14.62 8.08
C ILE A 59 -2.53 13.23 8.09
N PRO A 60 -2.66 12.53 6.94
CA PRO A 60 -3.23 11.20 6.92
C PRO A 60 -2.36 10.18 7.68
N SER A 61 -1.05 10.39 7.77
CA SER A 61 -0.17 9.56 8.61
C SER A 61 -0.51 9.70 10.10
N ILE A 62 -0.75 10.92 10.61
CA ILE A 62 -1.23 11.15 11.98
C ILE A 62 -2.55 10.43 12.21
N GLY A 63 -3.48 10.48 11.24
CA GLY A 63 -4.74 9.73 11.32
C GLY A 63 -4.53 8.22 11.49
N THR A 64 -3.57 7.66 10.76
CA THR A 64 -3.21 6.23 10.89
C THR A 64 -2.66 5.92 12.28
N THR A 65 -1.79 6.77 12.81
CA THR A 65 -1.22 6.64 14.16
C THR A 65 -2.30 6.72 15.24
N LEU A 66 -3.23 7.67 15.12
CA LEU A 66 -4.34 7.82 16.07
C LEU A 66 -5.25 6.59 16.10
N LEU A 67 -5.59 6.02 14.92
CA LEU A 67 -6.35 4.76 14.86
C LEU A 67 -5.63 3.63 15.61
N GLY A 68 -4.31 3.53 15.44
CA GLY A 68 -3.48 2.56 16.18
C GLY A 68 -3.51 2.78 17.68
N ILE A 69 -3.36 4.02 18.14
CA ILE A 69 -3.42 4.39 19.56
C ILE A 69 -4.78 4.03 20.17
N LEU A 70 -5.88 4.36 19.48
CA LEU A 70 -7.24 4.03 19.94
C LEU A 70 -7.44 2.52 20.10
N CYS A 71 -6.99 1.73 19.12
CA CYS A 71 -7.09 0.27 19.19
C CYS A 71 -6.20 -0.30 20.31
N GLY A 72 -5.00 0.24 20.50
CA GLY A 72 -4.11 -0.12 21.60
C GLY A 72 -4.73 0.16 22.96
N GLN A 73 -5.26 1.38 23.16
CA GLN A 73 -5.95 1.75 24.41
C GLN A 73 -7.15 0.83 24.69
N LEU A 74 -7.92 0.48 23.66
CA LEU A 74 -9.02 -0.46 23.80
C LEU A 74 -8.55 -1.84 24.29
N LEU A 75 -7.46 -2.37 23.72
CA LEU A 75 -6.91 -3.66 24.15
C LEU A 75 -6.36 -3.62 25.58
N LEU A 76 -5.69 -2.52 25.96
CA LEU A 76 -5.13 -2.33 27.31
C LEU A 76 -6.20 -2.06 28.38
N SER A 77 -7.41 -1.62 28.00
CA SER A 77 -8.47 -1.31 28.97
C SER A 77 -8.90 -2.56 29.77
N SER A 78 -8.87 -2.49 31.10
CA SER A 78 -9.32 -3.62 31.96
C SER A 78 -10.84 -3.64 32.17
N GLU A 79 -11.54 -2.59 31.74
CA GLU A 79 -12.97 -2.38 32.03
C GLU A 79 -13.90 -3.25 31.17
N LYS A 80 -13.43 -3.70 29.99
CA LYS A 80 -14.25 -4.41 29.00
C LYS A 80 -13.96 -5.89 28.96
N ARG A 81 -14.99 -6.72 28.79
CA ARG A 81 -14.85 -8.16 28.60
C ARG A 81 -14.18 -8.48 27.26
N ALA A 82 -13.54 -9.65 27.16
CA ALA A 82 -12.84 -10.05 25.94
C ALA A 82 -13.72 -10.06 24.69
N LEU A 83 -14.94 -10.60 24.77
CA LEU A 83 -15.87 -10.60 23.63
C LEU A 83 -16.37 -9.20 23.25
N GLU A 84 -16.51 -8.29 24.22
CA GLU A 84 -16.89 -6.90 23.95
C GLU A 84 -15.78 -6.15 23.24
N LYS A 85 -14.52 -6.36 23.64
CA LYS A 85 -13.34 -5.82 22.95
C LYS A 85 -13.32 -6.32 21.50
N LEU A 86 -13.50 -7.61 21.28
CA LEU A 86 -13.55 -8.19 19.94
C LEU A 86 -14.66 -7.55 19.10
N GLY A 87 -15.88 -7.46 19.64
CA GLY A 87 -17.02 -6.84 18.95
C GLY A 87 -16.74 -5.39 18.57
N LEU A 88 -16.09 -4.62 19.45
CA LEU A 88 -15.72 -3.24 19.16
C LEU A 88 -14.61 -3.13 18.11
N LEU A 89 -13.60 -4.03 18.12
CA LEU A 89 -12.59 -4.07 17.05
C LEU A 89 -13.23 -4.39 15.69
N VAL A 90 -14.15 -5.35 15.63
CA VAL A 90 -14.87 -5.70 14.40
C VAL A 90 -15.73 -4.52 13.92
N ALA A 91 -16.43 -3.84 14.84
CA ALA A 91 -17.22 -2.65 14.52
C ALA A 91 -16.33 -1.50 14.00
N LEU A 92 -15.17 -1.27 14.63
CA LEU A 92 -14.19 -0.27 14.18
C LEU A 92 -13.63 -0.61 12.79
N ALA A 93 -13.30 -1.89 12.53
CA ALA A 93 -12.83 -2.33 11.23
C ALA A 93 -13.90 -2.11 10.15
N ALA A 94 -15.15 -2.53 10.40
CA ALA A 94 -16.26 -2.31 9.50
C ALA A 94 -16.54 -0.82 9.26
N GLY A 95 -16.52 0.00 10.32
CA GLY A 95 -16.66 1.44 10.23
C GLY A 95 -15.57 2.09 9.37
N CYS A 96 -14.31 1.68 9.55
CA CYS A 96 -13.19 2.16 8.73
C CYS A 96 -13.34 1.76 7.26
N PHE A 97 -13.80 0.54 6.98
CA PHE A 97 -14.07 0.11 5.60
C PHE A 97 -15.17 0.92 4.94
N VAL A 98 -16.32 1.07 5.61
CA VAL A 98 -17.46 1.82 5.09
C VAL A 98 -17.07 3.28 4.85
N LEU A 99 -16.40 3.91 5.82
CA LEU A 99 -15.94 5.29 5.68
C LEU A 99 -14.86 5.43 4.60
N GLY A 100 -13.94 4.47 4.48
CA GLY A 100 -12.91 4.48 3.43
C GLY A 100 -13.48 4.38 2.02
N VAL A 101 -14.47 3.51 1.82
CA VAL A 101 -15.18 3.37 0.53
C VAL A 101 -16.09 4.58 0.26
N ALA A 102 -16.79 5.11 1.27
CA ALA A 102 -17.59 6.33 1.11
C ALA A 102 -16.72 7.54 0.74
N ALA A 103 -15.57 7.69 1.40
CA ALA A 103 -14.60 8.74 1.11
C ALA A 103 -13.97 8.57 -0.29
N HIS A 104 -13.82 7.33 -0.76
CA HIS A 104 -13.39 7.04 -2.13
C HIS A 104 -14.33 7.66 -3.17
N MET A 105 -15.64 7.53 -2.94
CA MET A 105 -16.67 7.98 -3.87
C MET A 105 -16.93 9.49 -3.81
N THR A 106 -16.68 10.13 -2.66
CA THR A 106 -17.15 11.51 -2.39
C THR A 106 -16.02 12.53 -2.27
N VAL A 107 -14.86 12.15 -1.72
CA VAL A 107 -13.80 13.11 -1.34
C VAL A 107 -12.53 12.92 -2.16
N CYS A 108 -11.92 11.73 -2.07
CA CYS A 108 -10.64 11.48 -2.71
C CYS A 108 -10.43 9.99 -3.04
N PRO A 109 -9.76 9.68 -4.16
CA PRO A 109 -9.54 8.31 -4.57
C PRO A 109 -8.64 7.56 -3.58
N ILE A 110 -8.85 6.26 -3.45
CA ILE A 110 -7.99 5.40 -2.63
C ILE A 110 -6.64 5.21 -3.34
N VAL A 111 -5.66 6.05 -2.99
CA VAL A 111 -4.31 6.02 -3.57
C VAL A 111 -3.27 5.80 -2.46
N LYS A 112 -2.59 4.64 -2.52
CA LYS A 112 -1.51 4.27 -1.61
C LYS A 112 -0.28 5.16 -1.75
N ARG A 113 0.05 5.57 -2.99
CA ARG A 113 1.29 6.28 -3.33
C ARG A 113 1.42 7.63 -2.63
N ILE A 114 0.32 8.37 -2.49
CA ILE A 114 0.26 9.66 -1.80
C ILE A 114 -0.49 9.57 -0.46
N TRP A 115 -0.61 8.38 0.10
CA TRP A 115 -1.22 8.14 1.42
C TRP A 115 -2.55 8.90 1.67
N THR A 116 -3.48 8.83 0.72
CA THR A 116 -4.75 9.59 0.79
C THR A 116 -5.56 9.30 2.06
N PRO A 117 -6.35 10.25 2.60
CA PRO A 117 -7.23 10.00 3.74
C PRO A 117 -8.18 8.81 3.55
N SER A 118 -8.73 8.61 2.34
CA SER A 118 -9.54 7.42 2.02
C SER A 118 -8.72 6.13 2.13
N TRP A 119 -7.44 6.13 1.72
CA TRP A 119 -6.53 5.01 1.91
C TRP A 119 -6.21 4.75 3.38
N VAL A 120 -6.10 5.77 4.23
CA VAL A 120 -5.89 5.61 5.69
C VAL A 120 -7.03 4.81 6.31
N LEU A 121 -8.27 5.17 6.02
CA LEU A 121 -9.44 4.47 6.55
C LEU A 121 -9.53 3.05 5.99
N PHE A 122 -9.32 2.90 4.68
CA PHE A 122 -9.38 1.60 4.04
C PHE A 122 -8.30 0.62 4.54
N SER A 123 -7.04 1.07 4.61
CA SER A 123 -5.93 0.26 5.14
C SER A 123 -6.02 0.06 6.65
N GLY A 124 -6.49 1.07 7.39
CA GLY A 124 -6.80 0.96 8.82
C GLY A 124 -7.83 -0.13 9.10
N GLY A 125 -8.89 -0.23 8.29
CA GLY A 125 -9.87 -1.32 8.37
C GLY A 125 -9.24 -2.71 8.30
N TYR A 126 -8.32 -2.93 7.34
CA TYR A 126 -7.58 -4.21 7.24
C TYR A 126 -6.70 -4.48 8.46
N VAL A 127 -5.96 -3.48 8.94
CA VAL A 127 -5.06 -3.64 10.09
C VAL A 127 -5.86 -3.93 11.36
N ILE A 128 -6.98 -3.23 11.58
CA ILE A 128 -7.86 -3.45 12.74
C ILE A 128 -8.54 -4.83 12.64
N ALA A 129 -8.96 -5.25 11.44
CA ALA A 129 -9.51 -6.59 11.23
C ALA A 129 -8.47 -7.68 11.55
N MET A 130 -7.23 -7.53 11.10
CA MET A 130 -6.14 -8.45 11.44
C MET A 130 -5.85 -8.46 12.94
N LEU A 131 -5.87 -7.29 13.58
CA LEU A 131 -5.74 -7.19 15.03
C LEU A 131 -6.88 -7.91 15.76
N ALA A 132 -8.12 -7.82 15.26
CA ALA A 132 -9.27 -8.54 15.80
C ALA A 132 -9.09 -10.06 15.68
N VAL A 133 -8.57 -10.54 14.54
CA VAL A 133 -8.27 -11.97 14.32
C VAL A 133 -7.19 -12.44 15.29
N PHE A 134 -6.09 -11.69 15.46
CA PHE A 134 -5.04 -12.07 16.42
C PHE A 134 -5.52 -12.05 17.87
N TYR A 135 -6.35 -11.07 18.23
CA TYR A 135 -6.98 -11.01 19.54
C TYR A 135 -7.87 -12.23 19.79
N LEU A 136 -8.70 -12.59 18.82
CA LEU A 136 -9.52 -13.80 18.89
C LEU A 136 -8.64 -15.07 19.04
N LEU A 137 -7.59 -15.19 18.24
CA LEU A 137 -6.77 -16.40 18.17
C LEU A 137 -5.93 -16.63 19.43
N PHE A 138 -5.34 -15.57 19.98
CA PHE A 138 -4.35 -15.66 21.05
C PHE A 138 -4.91 -15.32 22.44
N ASP A 139 -5.88 -14.40 22.54
CA ASP A 139 -6.46 -14.02 23.84
C ASP A 139 -7.74 -14.81 24.17
N ILE A 140 -8.56 -15.19 23.18
CA ILE A 140 -9.83 -15.90 23.40
C ILE A 140 -9.71 -17.42 23.15
N LEU A 141 -9.04 -17.86 22.08
CA LEU A 141 -8.90 -19.28 21.68
C LEU A 141 -7.66 -20.00 22.25
N PRO A 142 -7.01 -19.44 23.27
CA PRO A 142 -5.58 -19.59 23.64
C PRO A 142 -4.69 -20.47 22.73
N LEU A 143 -4.60 -20.21 21.43
CA LEU A 143 -3.74 -20.97 20.50
C LEU A 143 -2.27 -20.53 20.58
N ARG A 144 -1.70 -20.57 21.79
CA ARG A 144 -0.35 -20.08 22.13
C ARG A 144 0.78 -20.79 21.36
N LEU A 145 0.56 -22.04 20.95
CA LEU A 145 1.51 -22.80 20.12
C LEU A 145 1.74 -22.12 18.76
N LEU A 146 0.69 -21.55 18.16
CA LEU A 146 0.80 -20.84 16.89
C LEU A 146 1.39 -19.43 17.06
N ALA A 147 1.28 -18.85 18.25
CA ALA A 147 1.89 -17.57 18.58
C ALA A 147 3.43 -17.67 18.68
N PHE A 148 3.96 -18.82 19.09
CA PHE A 148 5.38 -18.99 19.35
C PHE A 148 6.31 -18.53 18.20
N PRO A 149 6.17 -19.01 16.95
CA PRO A 149 7.05 -18.56 15.87
C PRO A 149 6.90 -17.06 15.57
N LEU A 150 5.69 -16.49 15.74
CA LEU A 150 5.44 -15.05 15.54
C LEU A 150 6.11 -14.22 16.63
N VAL A 151 6.06 -14.67 17.89
CA VAL A 151 6.68 -13.99 19.04
C VAL A 151 8.21 -13.97 18.89
N VAL A 152 8.83 -15.07 18.46
CA VAL A 152 10.28 -15.15 18.24
C VAL A 152 10.75 -14.08 17.25
N VAL A 153 10.04 -13.93 16.14
CA VAL A 153 10.34 -12.91 15.12
C VAL A 153 10.01 -11.50 15.63
N GLY A 154 8.86 -11.34 16.29
CA GLY A 154 8.37 -10.05 16.77
C GLY A 154 9.26 -9.42 17.85
N THR A 155 9.87 -10.23 18.72
CA THR A 155 10.70 -9.72 19.82
C THR A 155 12.02 -9.10 19.34
N ASN A 156 12.47 -9.46 18.12
CA ASN A 156 13.70 -8.96 17.49
C ASN A 156 13.39 -8.45 16.06
N SER A 157 12.30 -7.70 15.91
CA SER A 157 11.77 -7.23 14.62
C SER A 157 12.72 -6.31 13.85
N ILE A 158 13.52 -5.49 14.54
CA ILE A 158 14.52 -4.64 13.89
C ILE A 158 15.67 -5.47 13.31
N LEU A 159 16.12 -6.50 14.02
CA LEU A 159 17.22 -7.34 13.58
C LEU A 159 16.83 -8.14 12.34
N ILE A 160 15.62 -8.72 12.29
CA ILE A 160 15.19 -9.45 11.09
C ILE A 160 15.07 -8.53 9.87
N TYR A 161 14.63 -7.28 10.07
CA TYR A 161 14.61 -6.27 9.01
C TYR A 161 16.03 -5.96 8.50
N MET A 162 16.97 -5.71 9.40
CA MET A 162 18.37 -5.44 9.05
C MET A 162 19.04 -6.63 8.35
N LEU A 163 18.80 -7.87 8.82
CA LEU A 163 19.29 -9.07 8.16
C LEU A 163 18.74 -9.20 6.73
N GLY A 164 17.45 -8.92 6.55
CA GLY A 164 16.80 -8.95 5.24
C GLY A 164 17.35 -7.91 4.26
N GLN A 165 17.69 -6.71 4.74
CA GLN A 165 18.25 -5.64 3.90
C GLN A 165 19.74 -5.83 3.60
N THR A 166 20.54 -6.23 4.59
CA THR A 166 22.01 -6.23 4.47
C THR A 166 22.57 -7.56 3.98
N VAL A 167 21.99 -8.70 4.38
CA VAL A 167 22.65 -10.02 4.23
C VAL A 167 21.78 -11.04 3.47
N SER A 168 20.62 -10.66 2.95
CA SER A 168 19.69 -11.60 2.27
C SER A 168 20.25 -12.29 1.05
N GLY A 169 21.00 -11.58 0.21
CA GLY A 169 21.69 -12.18 -0.94
C GLY A 169 22.72 -13.21 -0.50
N TRP A 170 23.60 -12.83 0.44
CA TRP A 170 24.67 -13.68 0.93
C TRP A 170 24.14 -14.95 1.63
N VAL A 171 23.12 -14.84 2.48
CA VAL A 171 22.54 -16.02 3.16
C VAL A 171 21.90 -16.96 2.14
N ARG A 172 21.19 -16.43 1.15
CA ARG A 172 20.55 -17.26 0.11
C ARG A 172 21.59 -18.04 -0.71
N GLU A 173 22.68 -17.40 -1.09
CA GLU A 173 23.69 -18.02 -1.95
C GLU A 173 24.68 -18.89 -1.18
N GLN A 174 25.26 -18.38 -0.10
CA GLN A 174 26.36 -19.05 0.60
C GLN A 174 25.87 -20.02 1.68
N VAL A 175 24.75 -19.72 2.34
CA VAL A 175 24.23 -20.60 3.38
C VAL A 175 23.27 -21.60 2.75
N VAL A 176 22.19 -21.14 2.12
CA VAL A 176 21.13 -22.02 1.63
C VAL A 176 21.59 -22.86 0.42
N ARG A 177 22.14 -22.24 -0.63
CA ARG A 177 22.53 -23.00 -1.85
C ARG A 177 23.80 -23.83 -1.69
N VAL A 178 24.76 -23.46 -0.85
CA VAL A 178 25.98 -24.28 -0.68
C VAL A 178 25.78 -25.37 0.37
N HIS A 179 25.19 -25.04 1.53
CA HIS A 179 25.15 -25.97 2.66
C HIS A 179 23.83 -26.74 2.78
N PHE A 180 22.70 -26.16 2.33
CA PHE A 180 21.37 -26.77 2.52
C PHE A 180 20.77 -27.41 1.26
N THR A 181 21.37 -27.25 0.08
CA THR A 181 20.86 -27.85 -1.18
C THR A 181 20.62 -29.34 -1.07
N GLY A 182 21.60 -30.11 -0.56
CA GLY A 182 21.44 -31.56 -0.40
C GLY A 182 20.34 -31.96 0.60
N VAL A 183 20.08 -31.15 1.63
CA VAL A 183 18.99 -31.40 2.59
C VAL A 183 17.63 -31.06 1.96
N ILE A 184 17.56 -29.96 1.21
CA ILE A 184 16.35 -29.50 0.54
C ILE A 184 15.93 -30.51 -0.55
N GLU A 185 16.87 -31.00 -1.36
CA GLU A 185 16.58 -31.98 -2.41
C GLU A 185 16.17 -33.34 -1.84
N ASN A 186 16.70 -33.74 -0.68
CA ASN A 186 16.30 -34.98 -0.02
C ASN A 186 14.92 -34.87 0.65
N VAL A 187 14.55 -33.72 1.21
CA VAL A 187 13.29 -33.54 1.94
C VAL A 187 12.13 -33.12 1.04
N LEU A 188 12.37 -32.19 0.09
CA LEU A 188 11.35 -31.71 -0.85
C LEU A 188 11.39 -32.41 -2.22
N GLY A 189 12.41 -33.24 -2.47
CA GLY A 189 12.58 -33.98 -3.71
C GLY A 189 13.54 -33.31 -4.70
N PRO A 190 14.01 -34.06 -5.71
CA PRO A 190 15.12 -33.67 -6.58
C PRO A 190 14.83 -32.45 -7.47
N LYS A 191 13.58 -31.99 -7.56
CA LYS A 191 13.17 -30.80 -8.34
C LYS A 191 12.89 -29.57 -7.47
N ALA A 192 13.16 -29.64 -6.17
CA ALA A 192 12.84 -28.56 -5.24
C ALA A 192 13.61 -27.26 -5.51
N LEU A 193 14.75 -27.34 -6.18
CA LEU A 193 15.58 -26.21 -6.59
C LEU A 193 15.51 -25.88 -8.08
N ASP A 194 14.60 -26.50 -8.83
CA ASP A 194 14.40 -26.15 -10.24
C ASP A 194 13.90 -24.70 -10.36
N PRO A 195 14.63 -23.82 -11.08
CA PRO A 195 14.31 -22.39 -11.21
C PRO A 195 12.90 -22.11 -11.75
N GLN A 196 12.35 -23.05 -12.49
CA GLN A 196 11.12 -22.88 -13.27
C GLN A 196 9.86 -23.29 -12.51
N TRP A 197 9.99 -23.88 -11.31
CA TRP A 197 8.88 -24.33 -10.50
C TRP A 197 8.97 -23.80 -9.07
N TYR A 198 9.71 -24.51 -8.21
CA TYR A 198 9.64 -24.29 -6.77
C TYR A 198 10.77 -23.42 -6.24
N ALA A 199 11.90 -23.28 -6.95
CA ALA A 199 13.09 -22.64 -6.41
C ALA A 199 12.87 -21.25 -5.78
N PRO A 200 12.05 -20.33 -6.36
CA PRO A 200 11.83 -19.03 -5.74
C PRO A 200 11.17 -19.13 -4.36
N VAL A 201 10.23 -20.06 -4.20
CA VAL A 201 9.53 -20.32 -2.94
C VAL A 201 10.44 -21.07 -1.98
N THR A 202 11.07 -22.16 -2.43
CA THR A 202 11.92 -23.01 -1.58
C THR A 202 13.10 -22.22 -1.02
N LEU A 203 13.79 -21.43 -1.85
CA LEU A 203 14.92 -20.63 -1.42
C LEU A 203 14.51 -19.51 -0.47
N SER A 204 13.38 -18.84 -0.72
CA SER A 204 12.89 -17.77 0.15
C SER A 204 12.46 -18.30 1.51
N THR A 205 11.72 -19.42 1.53
CA THR A 205 11.30 -20.08 2.78
C THR A 205 12.50 -20.63 3.55
N ALA A 206 13.48 -21.25 2.88
CA ALA A 206 14.70 -21.73 3.54
C ALA A 206 15.53 -20.58 4.11
N THR A 207 15.68 -19.47 3.39
CA THR A 207 16.38 -18.27 3.88
C THR A 207 15.66 -17.69 5.10
N PHE A 208 14.34 -17.60 5.07
CA PHE A 208 13.54 -17.17 6.21
C PHE A 208 13.69 -18.13 7.40
N LEU A 209 13.70 -19.44 7.16
CA LEU A 209 13.86 -20.45 8.22
C LEU A 209 15.24 -20.34 8.88
N VAL A 210 16.30 -20.07 8.11
CA VAL A 210 17.64 -19.80 8.66
C VAL A 210 17.61 -18.57 9.57
N TYR A 211 16.97 -17.48 9.15
CA TYR A 211 16.79 -16.31 10.02
C TYR A 211 15.98 -16.64 11.26
N TRP A 212 14.90 -17.38 11.10
CA TRP A 212 14.04 -17.79 12.19
C TRP A 212 14.80 -18.65 13.22
N LEU A 213 15.63 -19.59 12.79
CA LEU A 213 16.49 -20.39 13.69
C LEU A 213 17.52 -19.53 14.42
N PHE A 214 18.12 -18.55 13.73
CA PHE A 214 19.03 -17.58 14.35
C PHE A 214 18.32 -16.73 15.41
N LEU A 215 17.12 -16.22 15.09
CA LEU A 215 16.26 -15.48 16.02
C LEU A 215 15.79 -16.35 17.19
N LEU A 216 15.49 -17.63 16.95
CA LEU A 216 15.12 -18.58 17.99
C LEU A 216 16.30 -18.80 18.95
N TRP A 217 17.51 -18.95 18.42
CA TRP A 217 18.71 -19.03 19.25
C TRP A 217 18.86 -17.77 20.12
N LEU A 218 18.70 -16.59 19.53
CA LEU A 218 18.77 -15.32 20.25
C LEU A 218 17.68 -15.19 21.33
N TYR A 219 16.46 -15.63 21.01
CA TYR A 219 15.32 -15.67 21.93
C TYR A 219 15.60 -16.60 23.13
N ARG A 220 16.21 -17.78 22.89
CA ARG A 220 16.62 -18.69 23.97
C ARG A 220 17.73 -18.11 24.85
N GLN A 221 18.62 -17.30 24.28
CA GLN A 221 19.65 -16.56 25.02
C GLN A 221 19.12 -15.31 25.72
N LYS A 222 17.82 -14.97 25.57
CA LYS A 222 17.18 -13.76 26.12
C LYS A 222 17.86 -12.45 25.70
N ILE A 223 18.49 -12.42 24.54
CA ILE A 223 19.07 -11.20 23.98
C ILE A 223 18.01 -10.52 23.11
N PHE A 224 17.65 -9.29 23.46
CA PHE A 224 16.63 -8.51 22.75
C PHE A 224 17.22 -7.18 22.31
N LEU A 225 17.42 -7.03 21.00
CA LEU A 225 17.93 -5.80 20.42
C LEU A 225 16.78 -4.80 20.28
N ARG A 226 16.87 -3.72 21.05
CA ARG A 226 15.96 -2.57 21.03
C ARG A 226 16.78 -1.33 20.69
N ILE A 227 16.21 -0.46 19.85
CA ILE A 227 16.76 0.86 19.51
C ILE A 227 15.91 1.89 20.24
#